data_AF-A0A9E3C2H0-F1
#
_entry.id   AF-A0A9E3C2H0-F1
#
_cell.length_a   1.000
_cell.length_b   1.000
_cell.length_c   1.000
_cell.angle_alpha   90.00
_cell.angle_beta   90.00
_cell.angle_gamma   90.00
#
_symmetry.space_group_name_H-M   'P 1'
#
loop_
_entity.id
_entity.type
_entity.pdbx_description
1 polymer ?
#
loop_
_entity_poly.entity_id
_entity_poly.type
_entity_poly.pdbx_seq_one_letter_code
_entity_poly.pdbx_strand_id
1 'polypeptide(L)'
;AMDMVLTGRMMDAAEAERCGLVSRVVPLAELMADAIKTAEKIAAMSLPATMVAKESVNRAFETTLAEGVRFERRTFHATFAFADRSEGMAAFAEKRKAAWKHR
;
A
#
# COMPACT_ATOMS: atom_id res chain seq x y z
N ALA A 1 -1.55 21.37 8.00
CA ALA A 1 -0.96 20.88 9.27
C ALA A 1 -1.01 21.94 10.37
N MET A 2 -0.22 23.02 10.27
CA MET A 2 -0.10 24.01 11.37
C MET A 2 -1.42 24.68 11.77
N ASP A 3 -2.29 25.00 10.81
CA ASP A 3 -3.61 25.61 11.06
C ASP A 3 -4.45 24.80 12.07
N MET A 4 -4.63 23.49 11.84
CA MET A 4 -5.36 22.63 12.77
C MET A 4 -4.65 22.48 14.12
N VAL A 5 -3.32 22.35 14.12
CA VAL A 5 -2.53 22.16 15.36
C VAL A 5 -2.60 23.38 16.27
N LEU A 6 -2.64 24.59 15.70
CA LEU A 6 -2.61 25.84 16.45
C LEU A 6 -4.01 26.37 16.80
N THR A 7 -5.02 26.10 15.96
CA THR A 7 -6.39 26.62 16.15
C THR A 7 -7.34 25.61 16.81
N GLY A 8 -7.01 24.31 16.77
CA GLY A 8 -7.89 23.25 17.26
C GLY A 8 -9.17 23.06 16.45
N ARG A 9 -9.27 23.64 15.25
CA ARG A 9 -10.47 23.47 14.41
C ARG A 9 -10.68 22.01 14.01
N MET A 10 -11.95 21.62 13.89
CA MET A 10 -12.32 20.31 13.35
C MET A 10 -12.20 20.30 11.83
N MET A 11 -11.85 19.14 11.27
CA MET A 11 -11.79 18.87 9.84
C MET A 11 -12.87 17.83 9.52
N ASP A 12 -13.69 18.09 8.50
CA ASP A 12 -14.68 17.13 8.04
C ASP A 12 -14.06 16.06 7.11
N ALA A 13 -14.81 14.99 6.82
CA ALA A 13 -14.32 13.89 5.99
C ALA A 13 -13.97 14.31 4.56
N ALA A 14 -14.72 15.24 3.98
CA ALA A 14 -14.51 15.69 2.60
C ALA A 14 -13.24 16.56 2.49
N GLU A 15 -12.98 17.40 3.49
CA GLU A 15 -11.74 18.15 3.61
C GLU A 15 -10.55 17.21 3.84
N ALA A 16 -10.70 16.20 4.71
CA ALA A 16 -9.64 15.22 4.97
C ALA A 16 -9.20 14.47 3.70
N GLU A 17 -10.14 14.12 2.83
CA GLU A 17 -9.85 13.45 1.55
C GLU A 17 -9.13 14.38 0.59
N ARG A 18 -9.62 15.61 0.39
CA ARG A 18 -8.98 16.60 -0.49
C ARG A 18 -7.58 16.99 -0.04
N CYS A 19 -7.32 16.97 1.28
CA CYS A 19 -6.01 17.25 1.86
C CYS A 19 -5.06 16.04 1.84
N GLY A 20 -5.51 14.87 1.37
CA GLY A 20 -4.70 13.65 1.31
C GLY A 20 -4.47 12.97 2.66
N LEU A 21 -5.25 13.31 3.69
CA LEU A 21 -5.15 12.68 5.02
C LEU A 21 -5.78 11.27 5.03
N VAL A 22 -6.83 11.07 4.26
CA VAL A 22 -7.51 9.77 4.09
C VAL A 22 -7.54 9.37 2.63
N SER A 23 -7.49 8.06 2.33
CA SER A 23 -7.45 7.57 0.96
C SER A 23 -8.79 7.62 0.22
N ARG A 24 -9.92 7.58 0.94
CA ARG A 24 -11.28 7.66 0.38
C ARG A 24 -12.30 7.96 1.48
N VAL A 25 -13.47 8.48 1.09
CA VAL A 25 -14.64 8.67 1.96
C VAL A 25 -15.79 7.82 1.44
N VAL A 26 -16.49 7.14 2.34
CA VAL A 26 -17.64 6.27 2.04
C VAL A 26 -18.79 6.56 3.02
N PRO A 27 -20.04 6.22 2.68
CA PRO A 27 -21.15 6.31 3.63
C PRO A 27 -20.87 5.51 4.90
N LEU A 28 -21.27 6.04 6.06
CA LEU A 28 -20.99 5.42 7.36
C LEU A 28 -21.52 3.98 7.45
N ALA A 29 -22.69 3.71 6.86
CA ALA A 29 -23.29 2.39 6.82
C ALA A 29 -22.45 1.35 6.05
N GLU A 30 -21.60 1.79 5.12
CA GLU A 30 -20.76 0.95 4.28
C GLU A 30 -19.30 0.88 4.76
N LEU A 31 -18.92 1.71 5.74
CA LEU A 31 -17.54 1.88 6.21
C LEU A 31 -16.86 0.54 6.50
N MET A 32 -17.48 -0.29 7.33
CA MET A 32 -16.91 -1.58 7.73
C MET A 32 -16.82 -2.56 6.56
N ALA A 33 -17.83 -2.58 5.69
CA ALA A 33 -17.84 -3.45 4.52
C ALA A 33 -16.73 -3.08 3.53
N ASP A 34 -16.54 -1.79 3.25
CA ASP A 34 -15.49 -1.33 2.32
C ASP A 34 -14.07 -1.49 2.90
N ALA A 35 -13.92 -1.26 4.22
CA ALA A 35 -12.66 -1.47 4.93
C ALA A 35 -12.24 -2.95 4.90
N ILE A 36 -13.16 -3.87 5.24
CA ILE A 36 -12.91 -5.32 5.22
C ILE A 36 -12.59 -5.77 3.80
N LYS A 37 -13.38 -5.36 2.80
CA LYS A 37 -13.14 -5.68 1.39
C LYS A 37 -11.75 -5.22 0.92
N THR A 38 -11.29 -4.07 1.39
CA THR A 38 -9.94 -3.57 1.07
C THR A 38 -8.87 -4.41 1.77
N ALA A 39 -9.08 -4.76 3.04
CA ALA A 39 -8.17 -5.63 3.79
C ALA A 39 -8.06 -7.03 3.17
N GLU A 40 -9.18 -7.63 2.74
CA GLU A 40 -9.20 -8.93 2.05
C GLU A 40 -8.42 -8.89 0.73
N LYS A 41 -8.55 -7.80 -0.05
CA LYS A 41 -7.76 -7.62 -1.27
C LYS A 41 -6.27 -7.57 -0.99
N ILE A 42 -5.85 -6.89 0.07
CA ILE A 42 -4.44 -6.81 0.47
C ILE A 42 -3.96 -8.19 0.98
N ALA A 43 -4.76 -8.85 1.81
CA ALA A 43 -4.45 -10.18 2.35
C ALA A 43 -4.37 -11.27 1.26
N ALA A 44 -5.08 -11.08 0.15
CA ALA A 44 -5.02 -11.95 -1.03
C ALA A 44 -3.77 -11.73 -1.90
N MET A 45 -2.86 -10.82 -1.54
CA MET A 45 -1.58 -10.62 -2.22
C MET A 45 -0.45 -11.42 -1.57
N SER A 46 0.72 -11.47 -2.22
CA SER A 46 1.93 -12.00 -1.59
C SER A 46 2.33 -11.14 -0.38
N LEU A 47 2.38 -11.75 0.80
CA LEU A 47 2.82 -11.12 2.04
C LEU A 47 4.22 -10.47 1.94
N PRO A 48 5.29 -11.19 1.53
CA PRO A 48 6.62 -10.59 1.47
C PRO A 48 6.70 -9.43 0.45
N ALA A 49 6.00 -9.54 -0.69
CA ALA A 49 5.93 -8.44 -1.66
C ALA A 49 5.18 -7.21 -1.08
N THR A 50 4.07 -7.44 -0.37
CA THR A 50 3.29 -6.37 0.28
C THR A 50 4.11 -5.65 1.35
N MET A 51 4.89 -6.41 2.13
CA MET A 51 5.79 -5.83 3.14
C MET A 51 6.87 -4.95 2.50
N VAL A 52 7.52 -5.44 1.44
CA VAL A 52 8.53 -4.66 0.70
C VAL A 52 7.93 -3.39 0.11
N ALA A 53 6.73 -3.47 -0.49
CA ALA A 53 6.06 -2.30 -1.04
C ALA A 53 5.76 -1.24 0.05
N LYS A 54 5.25 -1.66 1.21
CA LYS A 54 5.02 -0.78 2.35
C LYS A 54 6.31 -0.13 2.85
N GLU A 55 7.40 -0.90 2.96
CA GLU A 55 8.69 -0.38 3.41
C GLU A 55 9.26 0.66 2.44
N SER A 56 9.21 0.40 1.13
CA SER A 56 9.66 1.35 0.11
C SER A 56 8.90 2.68 0.18
N VAL A 57 7.57 2.65 0.35
CA VAL A 57 6.76 3.88 0.50
C VAL A 57 7.14 4.64 1.76
N ASN A 58 7.27 3.96 2.90
CA ASN A 58 7.67 4.62 4.15
C ASN A 58 9.06 5.25 4.02
N ARG A 59 10.00 4.58 3.34
CA ARG A 59 11.36 5.08 3.19
C ARG A 59 11.44 6.35 2.33
N ALA A 60 10.50 6.55 1.41
CA ALA A 60 10.45 7.75 0.58
C ALA A 60 10.25 9.05 1.39
N PHE A 61 9.66 8.97 2.58
CA PHE A 61 9.48 10.13 3.47
C PHE A 61 10.73 10.44 4.32
N GLU A 62 11.65 9.49 4.44
CA GLU A 62 12.82 9.58 5.33
C GLU A 62 14.13 9.88 4.57
N THR A 63 14.08 9.92 3.25
CA THR A 63 15.28 10.02 2.40
C THR A 63 15.07 10.96 1.21
N THR A 64 16.17 11.31 0.53
CA THR A 64 16.06 12.06 -0.73
C THR A 64 15.48 11.17 -1.83
N LEU A 65 14.89 11.78 -2.86
CA LEU A 65 14.35 11.05 -4.01
C LEU A 65 15.36 10.07 -4.62
N ALA A 66 16.61 10.50 -4.78
CA ALA A 66 17.67 9.67 -5.36
C ALA A 66 17.96 8.43 -4.51
N GLU A 67 17.99 8.57 -3.18
CA GLU A 67 18.19 7.45 -2.25
C GLU A 67 16.96 6.54 -2.16
N GLY A 68 15.75 7.11 -2.15
CA GLY A 68 14.49 6.35 -2.20
C GLY A 68 14.42 5.45 -3.44
N VAL A 69 14.72 5.99 -4.63
CA VAL A 69 14.75 5.22 -5.89
C VAL A 69 15.85 4.15 -5.88
N ARG A 70 17.03 4.44 -5.29
CA ARG A 70 18.10 3.43 -5.13
C ARG A 70 17.66 2.29 -4.21
N PHE A 71 17.01 2.63 -3.10
CA PHE A 71 16.45 1.66 -2.17
C PHE A 71 15.42 0.79 -2.89
N GLU A 72 14.38 1.40 -3.46
CA GLU A 72 13.30 0.69 -4.15
C GLU A 72 13.83 -0.27 -5.23
N ARG A 73 14.77 0.17 -6.06
CA ARG A 73 15.40 -0.70 -7.08
C ARG A 73 16.08 -1.91 -6.46
N ARG A 74 16.82 -1.73 -5.37
CA ARG A 74 17.51 -2.83 -4.67
C ARG A 74 16.50 -3.81 -4.07
N THR A 75 15.48 -3.32 -3.36
CA THR A 75 14.46 -4.16 -2.72
C THR A 75 13.62 -4.88 -3.78
N PHE A 76 13.32 -4.22 -4.90
CA PHE A 76 12.67 -4.82 -6.06
C PHE A 76 13.49 -5.99 -6.64
N HIS A 77 14.81 -5.81 -6.83
CA HIS A 77 15.68 -6.91 -7.28
C HIS A 77 15.68 -8.09 -6.28
N ALA A 78 15.64 -7.82 -4.98
CA ALA A 78 15.55 -8.88 -3.97
C ALA A 78 14.25 -9.69 -4.08
N THR A 79 13.14 -9.09 -4.53
CA THR A 79 11.88 -9.82 -4.70
C THR A 79 11.93 -10.93 -5.75
N PHE A 80 12.90 -10.92 -6.66
CA PHE A 80 13.10 -12.02 -7.62
C PHE A 80 13.50 -13.34 -6.95
N ALA A 81 14.01 -13.29 -5.72
CA ALA A 81 14.29 -14.49 -4.93
C ALA A 81 13.03 -15.10 -4.29
N PHE A 82 11.90 -14.39 -4.27
CA PHE A 82 10.66 -14.89 -3.66
C PHE A 82 10.01 -15.93 -4.58
N ALA A 83 9.54 -17.03 -3.99
CA ALA A 83 8.78 -18.04 -4.74
C ALA A 83 7.48 -17.43 -5.29
N ASP A 84 6.85 -16.56 -4.50
CA ASP A 84 5.67 -15.80 -4.89
C ASP A 84 5.92 -14.91 -6.12
N ARG A 85 7.12 -14.36 -6.32
CA ARG A 85 7.37 -13.55 -7.51
C ARG A 85 7.29 -14.39 -8.78
N SER A 86 7.92 -15.56 -8.77
CA SER A 86 7.90 -16.48 -9.91
C SER A 86 6.47 -16.96 -10.20
N GLU A 87 5.73 -17.35 -9.15
CA GLU A 87 4.33 -17.75 -9.26
C GLU A 87 3.43 -16.62 -9.80
N GLY A 88 3.62 -15.39 -9.33
CA GLY A 88 2.84 -14.24 -9.81
C GLY A 88 3.07 -13.94 -11.29
N MET A 89 4.31 -14.08 -11.77
CA MET A 89 4.63 -13.94 -13.21
C MET A 89 4.01 -15.06 -14.04
N ALA A 90 4.14 -16.31 -13.58
CA ALA A 90 3.59 -17.48 -14.26
C ALA A 90 2.06 -17.40 -14.34
N ALA A 91 1.40 -17.14 -13.20
CA ALA A 91 -0.05 -17.01 -13.13
C ALA A 91 -0.59 -15.91 -14.05
N PHE A 92 0.12 -14.78 -14.15
CA PHE A 92 -0.23 -13.70 -15.08
C PHE A 92 -0.10 -14.12 -16.54
N ALA A 93 1.03 -14.74 -16.92
CA ALA A 93 1.26 -15.22 -18.29
C ALA A 93 0.26 -16.30 -18.70
N GLU A 94 -0.09 -17.20 -17.77
CA GLU A 94 -1.04 -18.30 -17.95
C GLU A 94 -2.52 -17.87 -17.76
N LYS A 95 -2.78 -16.59 -17.47
CA LYS A 95 -4.12 -16.03 -17.23
C LYS A 95 -4.94 -16.78 -16.16
N ARG A 96 -4.26 -17.26 -15.12
CA ARG A 96 -4.87 -17.93 -13.97
C ARG A 96 -4.70 -17.10 -12.70
N LYS A 97 -5.43 -17.47 -11.64
CA LYS A 97 -5.20 -16.90 -10.31
C LYS A 97 -3.87 -17.41 -9.75
N ALA A 98 -3.11 -16.51 -9.13
CA ALA A 98 -1.88 -16.86 -8.44
C ALA A 98 -2.17 -17.56 -7.11
N ALA A 99 -1.37 -18.56 -6.78
CA ALA A 99 -1.42 -19.29 -5.52
C ALA A 99 -0.24 -18.89 -4.64
N TRP A 100 -0.41 -17.85 -3.84
CA TRP A 100 0.65 -17.34 -2.96
C TRP A 100 0.98 -18.31 -1.83
N LYS A 101 2.27 -18.53 -1.61
CA LYS A 101 2.80 -19.33 -0.50
C LYS A 101 3.45 -18.46 0.58
N HIS A 102 3.45 -17.14 0.37
CA HIS A 102 3.96 -16.12 1.29
C HIS A 102 5.46 -16.27 1.60
N ARG A 103 6.24 -16.61 0.56
CA ARG A 103 7.68 -16.82 0.61
C ARG A 103 8.35 -16.57 -0.74
#